data_AF-A0A4Y7VS40-F1
#
_entry.id   AF-A0A4Y7VS40-F1
#
_cell.length_a   1.000
_cell.length_b   1.000
_cell.length_c   1.000
_cell.angle_alpha   90.00
_cell.angle_beta   90.00
_cell.angle_gamma   90.00
#
_symmetry.space_group_name_H-M   'P 1'
#
loop_
_entity.id
_entity.type
_entity.pdbx_description
1 polymer ?
#
loop_
_entity_poly.entity_id
_entity_poly.type
_entity_poly.pdbx_seq_one_letter_code
_entity_poly.pdbx_strand_id
1 'polypeptide(L)'
;MEDKKAPVNEDFLNYIKNYADVRNIPLSRRKMASLFHTSKTAIDDVSQEKLNTWLRKPDKFYVNIIELSKDLYYKSGEYRSLLNYFIDMARFYYVIDPLFSSDSKMSKEKVKKDLSKISLQLNKMNLKHELAKIYKTCVLEDIFFGYEIEDKDNYFMLKLDPKYCKLVGISDGMYTYAFNLSYFDGNLDLLKTFPEEFQRAYLERSIDKQADLNWFIPDFTKSVVFKINEDDPTILPPFSTMFEPLLDLNDYKKLKKAGAKINNYMLLHQKVPMHDNANKDYQADNFAISAEAMDYFSELVNENLPDEIGSIVSPMEVNPIKLDRDDKTDKVLEATRDVYNASGVSSFIFNNDKNSTGGLTYSVRKDELFVINFYRQVERWLNRKIRYGNIVAKNQWRISLLNVTGMSEDTYLEQLTKSGTFGFSVRGRIAALHGLDYHTLSQSLELENNILDLDTNLIPLASSHTGGLNTAVEQTKGKIEDSGGRPTKETKDLSDSGQANRDSSNSETKSLEGGDTNNE
;
A
#
# COMPACT_ATOMS: atom_id res chain seq x y z
N MET A 1 30.25 74.21 -32.78
CA MET A 1 29.41 73.03 -33.01
C MET A 1 29.54 72.69 -34.48
N GLU A 2 30.37 71.71 -34.81
CA GLU A 2 30.28 70.95 -36.04
C GLU A 2 31.04 69.64 -35.78
N ASP A 3 30.25 68.61 -35.46
CA ASP A 3 30.72 67.26 -35.18
C ASP A 3 31.34 66.66 -36.44
N LYS A 4 32.67 66.50 -36.43
CA LYS A 4 33.35 65.61 -37.39
C LYS A 4 33.04 64.17 -37.01
N LYS A 5 32.00 63.59 -37.64
CA LYS A 5 31.80 62.13 -37.64
C LYS A 5 33.00 61.47 -38.31
N ALA A 6 33.74 60.67 -37.55
CA ALA A 6 34.78 59.79 -38.07
C ALA A 6 34.14 58.78 -39.06
N PRO A 7 34.83 58.42 -40.17
CA PRO A 7 34.32 57.44 -41.10
C PRO A 7 34.25 56.09 -40.38
N VAL A 8 33.03 55.54 -40.26
CA VAL A 8 32.84 54.17 -39.80
C VAL A 8 33.42 53.28 -40.88
N ASN A 9 34.52 52.61 -40.54
CA ASN A 9 35.28 51.76 -41.44
C ASN A 9 34.38 50.59 -41.89
N GLU A 10 33.94 50.58 -43.15
CA GLU A 10 33.07 49.54 -43.71
C GLU A 10 33.70 48.15 -43.57
N ASP A 11 35.03 48.08 -43.56
CA ASP A 11 35.80 46.85 -43.31
C ASP A 11 35.60 46.31 -41.89
N PHE A 12 35.43 47.18 -40.88
CA PHE A 12 35.17 46.75 -39.50
C PHE A 12 33.73 46.24 -39.34
N LEU A 13 32.77 46.86 -40.03
CA LEU A 13 31.40 46.38 -40.07
C LEU A 13 31.26 45.07 -40.85
N ASN A 14 32.02 44.89 -41.94
CA ASN A 14 32.09 43.65 -42.69
C ASN A 14 32.83 42.56 -41.91
N TYR A 15 33.86 42.91 -41.13
CA TYR A 15 34.53 42.01 -40.21
C TYR A 15 33.60 41.53 -39.08
N ILE A 16 32.80 42.42 -38.49
CA ILE A 16 31.77 42.04 -37.51
C ILE A 16 30.67 41.20 -38.15
N LYS A 17 30.27 41.47 -39.41
CA LYS A 17 29.31 40.64 -40.15
C LYS A 17 29.86 39.23 -40.42
N ASN A 18 31.11 39.11 -40.84
CA ASN A 18 31.76 37.81 -41.02
C ASN A 18 31.87 37.06 -39.68
N TYR A 19 32.15 37.74 -38.57
CA TYR A 19 32.14 37.14 -37.23
C TYR A 19 30.71 36.76 -36.77
N ALA A 20 29.70 37.51 -37.19
CA ALA A 20 28.29 37.21 -36.96
C ALA A 20 27.77 36.06 -37.84
N ASP A 21 28.37 35.82 -39.00
CA ASP A 21 28.06 34.68 -39.87
C ASP A 21 28.69 33.38 -39.33
N VAL A 22 29.84 33.46 -38.64
CA VAL A 22 30.42 32.35 -37.84
C VAL A 22 29.56 32.02 -36.60
N ARG A 23 28.56 32.86 -36.27
CA ARG A 23 27.62 32.63 -35.15
C ARG A 23 26.62 31.50 -35.41
N ASN A 24 26.60 30.94 -36.61
CA ASN A 24 25.87 29.72 -36.92
C ASN A 24 26.76 28.47 -36.82
N ILE A 25 27.67 28.38 -35.84
CA ILE A 25 27.95 27.05 -35.29
C ILE A 25 26.63 26.58 -34.70
N PRO A 26 25.98 25.54 -35.23
CA PRO A 26 24.80 24.99 -34.60
C PRO A 26 25.31 24.34 -33.32
N LEU A 27 25.40 25.11 -32.22
CA LEU A 27 24.95 24.58 -30.94
C LEU A 27 23.59 24.02 -31.28
N SER A 28 23.53 22.71 -31.49
CA SER A 28 22.34 22.05 -31.99
C SER A 28 21.27 22.33 -30.92
N ARG A 29 20.48 23.39 -31.13
CA ARG A 29 19.36 23.76 -30.25
C ARG A 29 18.43 22.55 -30.10
N ARG A 30 18.47 21.64 -31.07
CA ARG A 30 17.81 20.33 -31.08
C ARG A 30 18.32 19.33 -30.02
N LYS A 31 19.61 19.30 -29.61
CA LYS A 31 20.10 18.34 -28.59
C LYS A 31 20.02 18.87 -27.15
N MET A 32 20.11 20.19 -26.93
CA MET A 32 19.94 20.76 -25.57
C MET A 32 18.48 20.75 -25.11
N ALA A 33 17.51 21.04 -26.00
CA ALA A 33 16.09 21.00 -25.64
C ALA A 33 15.63 19.58 -25.20
N SER A 34 16.18 18.52 -25.80
CA SER A 34 15.91 17.13 -25.39
C SER A 34 16.49 16.76 -24.02
N LEU A 35 17.48 17.49 -23.50
CA LEU A 35 18.00 17.31 -22.14
C LEU A 35 17.03 17.88 -21.08
N PHE A 36 16.26 18.91 -21.44
CA PHE A 36 15.23 19.52 -20.57
C PHE A 36 13.85 18.88 -20.71
N HIS A 37 13.64 18.04 -21.73
CA HIS A 37 12.47 17.16 -21.78
C HIS A 37 12.67 16.00 -20.80
N THR A 38 12.28 16.22 -19.54
CA THR A 38 12.04 15.10 -18.62
C THR A 38 11.01 14.19 -19.26
N SER A 39 11.36 12.91 -19.43
CA SER A 39 10.42 11.91 -19.93
C SER A 39 9.18 11.94 -19.05
N LYS A 40 8.01 12.22 -19.63
CA LYS A 40 6.74 12.11 -18.93
C LYS A 40 6.67 10.71 -18.33
N THR A 41 6.63 10.60 -17.00
CA THR A 41 6.31 9.31 -16.36
C THR A 41 4.79 9.16 -16.33
N ALA A 42 4.30 7.93 -16.19
CA ALA A 42 2.87 7.64 -16.19
C ALA A 42 2.07 8.30 -15.04
N ILE A 43 2.77 8.97 -14.11
CA ILE A 43 2.21 9.71 -12.96
C ILE A 43 1.96 11.19 -13.34
N ASP A 44 2.43 11.64 -14.51
CA ASP A 44 2.44 13.06 -14.92
C ASP A 44 1.12 13.56 -15.53
N ASP A 45 0.10 12.70 -15.57
CA ASP A 45 -1.20 13.06 -16.14
C ASP A 45 -2.01 14.00 -15.22
N VAL A 46 -1.66 14.02 -13.92
CA VAL A 46 -2.34 14.84 -12.90
C VAL A 46 -1.38 15.90 -12.35
N SER A 47 -1.71 17.18 -12.57
CA SER A 47 -0.97 18.30 -11.97
C SER A 47 -1.35 18.51 -10.50
N GLN A 48 -0.42 19.03 -9.71
CA GLN A 48 -0.65 19.37 -8.30
C GLN A 48 -1.84 20.31 -8.09
N GLU A 49 -2.06 21.26 -9.01
CA GLU A 49 -3.22 22.17 -8.98
C GLU A 49 -4.56 21.43 -9.13
N LYS A 50 -4.62 20.42 -10.02
CA LYS A 50 -5.82 19.58 -10.20
C LYS A 50 -6.07 18.73 -8.95
N LEU A 51 -5.01 18.12 -8.40
CA LEU A 51 -5.11 17.35 -7.17
C LEU A 51 -5.65 18.20 -6.02
N ASN A 52 -5.09 19.39 -5.81
CA ASN A 52 -5.56 20.32 -4.80
C ASN A 52 -7.02 20.75 -5.00
N THR A 53 -7.46 20.88 -6.25
CA THR A 53 -8.87 21.17 -6.57
C THR A 53 -9.79 20.01 -6.17
N TRP A 54 -9.36 18.76 -6.43
CA TRP A 54 -10.12 17.57 -6.07
C TRP A 54 -10.19 17.38 -4.56
N LEU A 55 -9.07 17.46 -3.85
CA LEU A 55 -9.00 17.28 -2.40
C LEU A 55 -9.74 18.38 -1.61
N ARG A 56 -9.87 19.60 -2.15
CA ARG A 56 -10.69 20.66 -1.54
C ARG A 56 -12.19 20.45 -1.67
N LYS A 57 -12.63 19.63 -2.63
CA LYS A 57 -14.06 19.37 -2.92
C LYS A 57 -14.29 17.87 -3.20
N PRO A 58 -14.03 17.00 -2.22
CA PRO A 58 -14.13 15.56 -2.39
C PRO A 58 -15.55 15.12 -2.79
N ASP A 59 -16.60 15.76 -2.28
CA ASP A 59 -18.00 15.45 -2.63
C ASP A 59 -18.31 15.45 -4.13
N LYS A 60 -17.62 16.32 -4.88
CA LYS A 60 -17.83 16.46 -6.33
C LYS A 60 -16.86 15.65 -7.16
N PHE A 61 -15.66 15.42 -6.63
CA PHE A 61 -14.54 14.84 -7.37
C PHE A 61 -14.12 13.46 -6.83
N TYR A 62 -14.91 12.82 -5.97
CA TYR A 62 -14.57 11.51 -5.38
C TYR A 62 -14.25 10.46 -6.45
N VAL A 63 -14.91 10.48 -7.61
CA VAL A 63 -14.62 9.56 -8.74
C VAL A 63 -13.18 9.76 -9.22
N ASN A 64 -12.75 11.00 -9.46
CA ASN A 64 -11.39 11.33 -9.87
C ASN A 64 -10.35 10.94 -8.82
N ILE A 65 -10.68 11.13 -7.53
CA ILE A 65 -9.80 10.77 -6.41
C ILE A 65 -9.65 9.24 -6.31
N ILE A 66 -10.73 8.49 -6.50
CA ILE A 66 -10.72 7.02 -6.53
C ILE A 66 -9.92 6.50 -7.72
N GLU A 67 -10.13 7.08 -8.91
CA GLU A 67 -9.37 6.72 -10.12
C GLU A 67 -7.86 6.99 -9.91
N LEU A 68 -7.51 8.15 -9.34
CA LEU A 68 -6.13 8.46 -8.98
C LEU A 68 -5.54 7.45 -7.97
N SER A 69 -6.30 7.08 -6.94
CA SER A 69 -5.89 6.07 -5.96
C SER A 69 -5.55 4.73 -6.62
N LYS A 70 -6.41 4.26 -7.54
CA LYS A 70 -6.18 3.04 -8.32
C LYS A 70 -4.93 3.15 -9.19
N ASP A 71 -4.79 4.26 -9.90
CA ASP A 71 -3.63 4.51 -10.76
C ASP A 71 -2.33 4.52 -9.96
N LEU A 72 -2.30 5.21 -8.81
CA LEU A 72 -1.15 5.23 -7.91
C LEU A 72 -0.83 3.84 -7.36
N TYR A 73 -1.85 3.01 -7.08
CA TYR A 73 -1.61 1.62 -6.65
C TYR A 73 -0.91 0.77 -7.71
N TYR A 74 -1.18 1.01 -9.00
CA TYR A 74 -0.49 0.29 -10.07
C TYR A 74 0.87 0.91 -10.44
N LYS A 75 1.03 2.22 -10.29
CA LYS A 75 2.20 2.97 -10.78
C LYS A 75 3.27 3.24 -9.71
N SER A 76 2.91 3.38 -8.43
CA SER A 76 3.85 3.65 -7.32
C SER A 76 4.03 2.41 -6.44
N GLY A 77 5.29 2.00 -6.27
CA GLY A 77 5.65 0.90 -5.39
C GLY A 77 5.46 1.25 -3.91
N GLU A 78 5.74 2.50 -3.53
CA GLU A 78 5.61 3.01 -2.17
C GLU A 78 4.15 3.01 -1.71
N TYR A 79 3.25 3.54 -2.54
CA TYR A 79 1.82 3.54 -2.26
C TYR A 79 1.24 2.12 -2.21
N ARG A 80 1.60 1.28 -3.18
CA ARG A 80 1.17 -0.13 -3.22
C ARG A 80 1.62 -0.91 -1.99
N SER A 81 2.87 -0.73 -1.57
CA SER A 81 3.45 -1.40 -0.40
C SER A 81 2.67 -1.03 0.88
N LEU A 82 2.36 0.25 1.06
CA LEU A 82 1.57 0.70 2.20
C LEU A 82 0.15 0.13 2.20
N LEU A 83 -0.55 0.18 1.07
CA LEU A 83 -1.91 -0.37 1.03
C LEU A 83 -1.91 -1.89 1.26
N ASN A 84 -0.96 -2.61 0.67
CA ASN A 84 -0.81 -4.04 0.89
C ASN A 84 -0.49 -4.36 2.36
N TYR A 85 0.29 -3.53 3.06
CA TYR A 85 0.52 -3.70 4.50
C TYR A 85 -0.79 -3.78 5.30
N PHE A 86 -1.76 -2.89 5.04
CA PHE A 86 -3.07 -2.95 5.70
C PHE A 86 -3.93 -4.11 5.20
N ILE A 87 -3.94 -4.37 3.89
CA ILE A 87 -4.74 -5.43 3.26
C ILE A 87 -4.31 -6.81 3.78
N ASP A 88 -3.01 -7.10 3.78
CA ASP A 88 -2.44 -8.39 4.14
C ASP A 88 -2.46 -8.64 5.65
N MET A 89 -2.62 -7.58 6.45
CA MET A 89 -2.79 -7.67 7.90
C MET A 89 -4.20 -8.17 8.31
N ALA A 90 -5.21 -7.98 7.46
CA ALA A 90 -6.59 -8.31 7.79
C ALA A 90 -6.82 -9.83 7.93
N ARG A 91 -7.53 -10.22 8.98
CA ARG A 91 -7.94 -11.59 9.33
C ARG A 91 -9.39 -11.57 9.80
N PHE A 92 -10.27 -12.21 9.04
CA PHE A 92 -11.70 -12.24 9.31
C PHE A 92 -12.10 -13.47 10.12
N TYR A 93 -11.54 -13.60 11.33
CA TYR A 93 -11.92 -14.68 12.25
C TYR A 93 -13.21 -14.32 12.98
N TYR A 94 -14.22 -15.18 12.86
CA TYR A 94 -15.52 -14.97 13.49
C TYR A 94 -15.87 -16.12 14.44
N VAL A 95 -16.69 -15.80 15.43
CA VAL A 95 -17.28 -16.75 16.38
C VAL A 95 -18.78 -16.50 16.49
N ILE A 96 -19.52 -17.56 16.81
CA ILE A 96 -20.96 -17.51 17.04
C ILE A 96 -21.19 -17.53 18.55
N ASP A 97 -21.70 -16.43 19.08
CA ASP A 97 -21.99 -16.24 20.50
C ASP A 97 -23.52 -16.29 20.74
N PRO A 98 -23.98 -16.94 21.82
CA PRO A 98 -25.39 -16.94 22.20
C PRO A 98 -25.83 -15.59 22.81
N LEU A 99 -27.05 -15.13 22.52
CA LEU A 99 -27.65 -13.87 23.03
C LEU A 99 -28.84 -14.10 23.98
N PHE A 100 -28.85 -15.20 24.74
CA PHE A 100 -30.00 -15.56 25.56
C PHE A 100 -30.15 -14.70 26.82
N SER A 101 -31.36 -14.21 27.08
CA SER A 101 -31.72 -13.49 28.29
C SER A 101 -32.34 -14.39 29.38
N SER A 102 -32.64 -15.66 29.10
CA SER A 102 -33.20 -16.60 30.07
C SER A 102 -32.89 -18.07 29.70
N ASP A 103 -32.39 -18.83 30.67
CA ASP A 103 -32.04 -20.26 30.54
C ASP A 103 -33.24 -21.17 30.22
N SER A 104 -34.46 -20.71 30.47
CA SER A 104 -35.67 -21.54 30.38
C SER A 104 -36.23 -21.74 28.95
N LYS A 105 -35.70 -21.03 27.95
CA LYS A 105 -36.32 -20.94 26.61
C LYS A 105 -35.68 -21.78 25.51
N MET A 106 -34.66 -22.61 25.78
CA MET A 106 -33.99 -23.36 24.71
C MET A 106 -33.81 -24.85 24.98
N SER A 107 -34.46 -25.68 24.15
CA SER A 107 -34.16 -27.11 24.08
C SER A 107 -32.80 -27.32 23.42
N LYS A 108 -32.04 -28.31 23.89
CA LYS A 108 -30.74 -28.71 23.32
C LYS A 108 -30.82 -28.94 21.81
N GLU A 109 -31.93 -29.51 21.35
CA GLU A 109 -32.20 -29.80 19.94
C GLU A 109 -32.35 -28.52 19.11
N LYS A 110 -33.04 -27.50 19.64
CA LYS A 110 -33.19 -26.22 18.95
C LYS A 110 -31.85 -25.51 18.82
N VAL A 111 -31.03 -25.51 19.89
CA VAL A 111 -29.67 -24.94 19.87
C VAL A 111 -28.85 -25.55 18.74
N LYS A 112 -28.78 -26.89 18.69
CA LYS A 112 -28.03 -27.61 17.66
C LYS A 112 -28.54 -27.30 16.26
N LYS A 113 -29.85 -27.33 16.06
CA LYS A 113 -30.47 -27.07 14.76
C LYS A 113 -30.20 -25.66 14.25
N ASP A 114 -30.31 -24.65 15.11
CA ASP A 114 -30.08 -23.25 14.73
C ASP A 114 -28.60 -23.03 14.43
N LEU A 115 -27.71 -23.56 15.26
CA LEU A 115 -26.27 -23.44 15.10
C LEU A 115 -25.76 -24.16 13.83
N SER A 116 -26.29 -25.35 13.51
CA SER A 116 -25.99 -26.05 12.25
C SER A 116 -26.44 -25.27 11.02
N LYS A 117 -27.59 -24.58 11.07
CA LYS A 117 -28.07 -23.76 9.97
C LYS A 117 -27.22 -22.51 9.77
N ILE A 118 -26.94 -21.79 10.87
CA ILE A 118 -26.09 -20.59 10.84
C ILE A 118 -24.70 -20.96 10.32
N SER A 119 -24.10 -22.02 10.86
CA SER A 119 -22.74 -22.42 10.46
C SER A 119 -22.67 -22.85 9.00
N LEU A 120 -23.64 -23.61 8.49
CA LEU A 120 -23.71 -24.00 7.08
C LEU A 120 -23.84 -22.78 6.16
N GLN A 121 -24.67 -21.80 6.54
CA GLN A 121 -24.83 -20.58 5.76
C GLN A 121 -23.56 -19.71 5.75
N LEU A 122 -22.90 -19.54 6.90
CA LEU A 122 -21.64 -18.79 6.97
C LEU A 122 -20.51 -19.49 6.19
N ASN A 123 -20.49 -20.82 6.19
CA ASN A 123 -19.54 -21.60 5.42
C ASN A 123 -19.76 -21.38 3.90
N LYS A 124 -21.01 -21.46 3.44
CA LYS A 124 -21.41 -21.14 2.06
C LYS A 124 -20.98 -19.73 1.63
N MET A 125 -21.07 -18.76 2.53
CA MET A 125 -20.69 -17.37 2.24
C MET A 125 -19.18 -17.18 1.98
N ASN A 126 -18.34 -18.13 2.39
CA ASN A 126 -16.88 -18.04 2.31
C ASN A 126 -16.36 -16.65 2.73
N LEU A 127 -16.77 -16.23 3.94
CA LEU A 127 -16.59 -14.87 4.43
C LEU A 127 -15.13 -14.38 4.36
N LYS A 128 -14.16 -15.26 4.63
CA LYS A 128 -12.74 -14.90 4.59
C LYS A 128 -12.32 -14.36 3.22
N HIS A 129 -12.76 -15.03 2.14
CA HIS A 129 -12.43 -14.64 0.78
C HIS A 129 -13.18 -13.39 0.34
N GLU A 130 -14.50 -13.34 0.56
CA GLU A 130 -15.31 -12.21 0.12
C GLU A 130 -14.96 -10.92 0.89
N LEU A 131 -14.78 -11.00 2.21
CA LEU A 131 -14.39 -9.83 3.02
C LEU A 131 -12.98 -9.34 2.70
N ALA A 132 -12.04 -10.21 2.33
CA ALA A 132 -10.71 -9.78 1.89
C ALA A 132 -10.78 -8.93 0.61
N LYS A 133 -11.62 -9.31 -0.36
CA LYS A 133 -11.85 -8.50 -1.57
C LYS A 133 -12.51 -7.15 -1.26
N ILE A 134 -13.50 -7.16 -0.37
CA ILE A 134 -14.23 -5.96 0.04
C ILE A 134 -13.30 -5.01 0.77
N TYR A 135 -12.55 -5.51 1.74
CA TYR A 135 -11.61 -4.71 2.51
C TYR A 135 -10.52 -4.11 1.62
N LYS A 136 -9.95 -4.90 0.70
CA LYS A 136 -9.03 -4.39 -0.32
C LYS A 136 -9.64 -3.25 -1.14
N THR A 137 -10.90 -3.39 -1.53
CA THR A 137 -11.61 -2.32 -2.24
C THR A 137 -11.79 -1.08 -1.36
N CYS A 138 -12.20 -1.24 -0.10
CA CYS A 138 -12.36 -0.12 0.83
C CYS A 138 -11.04 0.59 1.12
N VAL A 139 -9.92 -0.12 1.22
CA VAL A 139 -8.60 0.50 1.40
C VAL A 139 -8.20 1.35 0.18
N LEU A 140 -8.59 0.95 -1.03
CA LEU A 140 -8.31 1.66 -2.28
C LEU A 140 -9.28 2.82 -2.55
N GLU A 141 -10.58 2.60 -2.33
CA GLU A 141 -11.67 3.48 -2.78
C GLU A 141 -12.37 4.19 -1.61
N ASP A 142 -11.98 3.91 -0.37
CA ASP A 142 -12.67 4.23 0.89
C ASP A 142 -14.04 3.56 1.08
N ILE A 143 -14.79 3.35 0.00
CA ILE A 143 -16.14 2.80 0.02
C ILE A 143 -16.28 1.55 -0.87
N PHE A 144 -17.15 0.63 -0.46
CA PHE A 144 -17.61 -0.50 -1.25
C PHE A 144 -19.13 -0.52 -1.29
N PHE A 145 -19.70 -0.40 -2.49
CA PHE A 145 -21.13 -0.60 -2.74
C PHE A 145 -21.36 -2.04 -3.19
N GLY A 146 -22.07 -2.80 -2.36
CA GLY A 146 -22.31 -4.22 -2.57
C GLY A 146 -23.77 -4.56 -2.80
N TYR A 147 -24.00 -5.52 -3.69
CA TYR A 147 -25.26 -6.26 -3.77
C TYR A 147 -24.98 -7.76 -3.62
N GLU A 148 -25.72 -8.40 -2.73
CA GLU A 148 -25.54 -9.81 -2.41
C GLU A 148 -26.25 -10.71 -3.42
N ILE A 149 -25.51 -11.66 -3.96
CA ILE A 149 -26.05 -12.69 -4.85
C ILE A 149 -25.83 -14.03 -4.18
N GLU A 150 -26.95 -14.72 -3.92
CA GLU A 150 -26.97 -16.02 -3.28
C GLU A 150 -27.82 -16.99 -4.12
N ASP A 151 -27.17 -18.03 -4.63
CA ASP A 151 -27.82 -19.17 -5.28
C ASP A 151 -28.02 -20.32 -4.28
N LYS A 152 -28.27 -21.56 -4.70
CA LYS A 152 -28.35 -22.70 -3.77
C LYS A 152 -27.00 -22.98 -3.08
N ASP A 153 -25.93 -23.02 -3.87
CA ASP A 153 -24.61 -23.47 -3.42
C ASP A 153 -23.56 -22.35 -3.40
N ASN A 154 -23.79 -21.27 -4.16
CA ASN A 154 -22.82 -20.18 -4.30
C ASN A 154 -23.30 -18.89 -3.61
N TYR A 155 -22.33 -18.13 -3.15
CA TYR A 155 -22.52 -16.80 -2.59
C TYR A 155 -21.37 -15.89 -3.02
N PHE A 156 -21.69 -14.68 -3.47
CA PHE A 156 -20.69 -13.64 -3.71
C PHE A 156 -21.31 -12.25 -3.57
N MET A 157 -20.44 -11.25 -3.39
CA MET A 157 -20.86 -9.86 -3.30
C MET A 157 -20.52 -9.14 -4.59
N LEU A 158 -21.55 -8.76 -5.35
CA LEU A 158 -21.42 -7.97 -6.56
C LEU A 158 -21.02 -6.55 -6.18
N LYS A 159 -19.82 -6.13 -6.57
CA LYS A 159 -19.37 -4.76 -6.45
C LYS A 159 -20.05 -3.87 -7.49
N LEU A 160 -20.61 -2.76 -7.06
CA LEU A 160 -21.14 -1.71 -7.92
C LEU A 160 -20.12 -0.59 -8.11
N ASP A 161 -20.16 0.06 -9.28
CA ASP A 161 -19.29 1.20 -9.58
C ASP A 161 -19.69 2.42 -8.75
N PRO A 162 -18.78 2.97 -7.91
CA PRO A 162 -19.05 4.16 -7.10
C PRO A 162 -19.56 5.35 -7.91
N LYS A 163 -19.17 5.50 -9.19
CA LYS A 163 -19.61 6.60 -10.06
C LYS A 163 -21.13 6.65 -10.23
N TYR A 164 -21.80 5.51 -10.15
CA TYR A 164 -23.24 5.38 -10.31
C TYR A 164 -23.94 5.14 -8.97
N CYS A 165 -23.25 5.28 -7.84
CA CYS A 165 -23.81 5.09 -6.52
C CYS A 165 -23.85 6.42 -5.75
N LYS A 166 -24.88 6.60 -4.92
CA LYS A 166 -24.93 7.70 -3.94
C LYS A 166 -25.40 7.19 -2.59
N LEU A 167 -24.86 7.75 -1.52
CA LEU A 167 -25.35 7.50 -0.17
C LEU A 167 -26.72 8.19 0.01
N VAL A 168 -27.67 7.49 0.62
CA VAL A 168 -29.05 7.98 0.82
C VAL A 168 -29.38 8.16 2.30
N GLY A 169 -28.90 7.26 3.15
CA GLY A 169 -29.17 7.31 4.58
C GLY A 169 -28.50 6.18 5.34
N ILE A 170 -28.89 5.98 6.60
CA ILE A 170 -28.36 4.95 7.49
C ILE A 170 -29.50 4.06 7.94
N SER A 171 -29.31 2.74 7.90
CA SER A 171 -30.25 1.75 8.42
C SER A 171 -29.49 0.62 9.13
N ASP A 172 -29.96 0.25 10.32
CA ASP A 172 -29.28 -0.68 11.26
C ASP A 172 -27.81 -0.32 11.54
N GLY A 173 -27.49 0.99 11.55
CA GLY A 173 -26.14 1.50 11.81
C GLY A 173 -25.15 1.31 10.66
N MET A 174 -25.65 1.06 9.45
CA MET A 174 -24.86 0.95 8.22
C MET A 174 -25.43 1.88 7.14
N TYR A 175 -24.58 2.41 6.27
CA TYR A 175 -25.02 3.23 5.15
C TYR A 175 -25.87 2.43 4.14
N THR A 176 -26.80 3.15 3.52
CA THR A 176 -27.65 2.68 2.41
C THR A 176 -27.38 3.53 1.18
N TYR A 177 -27.57 2.95 0.00
CA TYR A 177 -27.24 3.60 -1.26
C TYR A 177 -28.40 3.54 -2.26
N ALA A 178 -28.38 4.49 -3.20
CA ALA A 178 -29.13 4.41 -4.44
C ALA A 178 -28.17 4.23 -5.62
N PHE A 179 -28.59 3.43 -6.58
CA PHE A 179 -27.88 3.14 -7.81
C PHE A 179 -28.53 3.88 -8.98
N ASN A 180 -27.72 4.48 -9.83
CA ASN A 180 -28.19 5.19 -11.02
C ASN A 180 -28.36 4.21 -12.18
N LEU A 181 -29.60 4.00 -12.59
CA LEU A 181 -29.99 3.11 -13.67
C LEU A 181 -29.49 3.57 -15.05
N SER A 182 -29.04 4.83 -15.20
CA SER A 182 -28.35 5.28 -16.41
C SER A 182 -27.06 4.51 -16.70
N TYR A 183 -26.54 3.75 -15.74
CA TYR A 183 -25.44 2.81 -15.97
C TYR A 183 -25.73 1.83 -17.11
N PHE A 184 -26.98 1.43 -17.29
CA PHE A 184 -27.40 0.48 -18.33
C PHE A 184 -27.77 1.16 -19.65
N ASP A 185 -27.76 2.49 -19.71
CA ASP A 185 -28.10 3.23 -20.92
C ASP A 185 -27.04 2.96 -22.00
N GLY A 186 -27.44 2.30 -23.08
CA GLY A 186 -26.55 1.87 -24.16
C GLY A 186 -25.89 0.49 -23.97
N ASN A 187 -26.17 -0.23 -22.86
CA ASN A 187 -25.64 -1.58 -22.63
C ASN A 187 -26.68 -2.52 -21.99
N LEU A 188 -27.75 -2.81 -22.74
CA LEU A 188 -28.86 -3.67 -22.29
C LEU A 188 -28.45 -5.14 -22.04
N ASP A 189 -27.37 -5.61 -22.67
CA ASP A 189 -26.88 -6.97 -22.43
C ASP A 189 -26.27 -7.11 -21.04
N LEU A 190 -25.65 -6.05 -20.53
CA LEU A 190 -25.15 -6.00 -19.15
C LEU A 190 -26.30 -6.05 -18.13
N LEU A 191 -27.46 -5.45 -18.43
CA LEU A 191 -28.62 -5.50 -17.54
C LEU A 191 -29.10 -6.95 -17.29
N LYS A 192 -28.98 -7.83 -18.29
CA LYS A 192 -29.38 -9.24 -18.17
C LYS A 192 -28.52 -10.01 -17.18
N THR A 193 -27.28 -9.58 -16.93
CA THR A 193 -26.40 -10.22 -15.95
C THR A 193 -26.63 -9.72 -14.52
N PHE A 194 -27.42 -8.66 -14.34
CA PHE A 194 -27.75 -8.12 -13.03
C PHE A 194 -29.00 -8.82 -12.44
N PRO A 195 -29.17 -8.78 -11.11
CA PRO A 195 -30.32 -9.36 -10.43
C PRO A 195 -31.66 -8.81 -10.95
N GLU A 196 -32.72 -9.62 -10.90
CA GLU A 196 -34.07 -9.26 -11.39
C GLU A 196 -34.61 -7.95 -10.82
N GLU A 197 -34.21 -7.59 -9.61
CA GLU A 197 -34.59 -6.33 -8.95
C GLU A 197 -34.14 -5.10 -9.77
N PHE A 198 -32.90 -5.11 -10.27
CA PHE A 198 -32.36 -4.05 -11.12
C PHE A 198 -33.03 -4.03 -12.49
N GLN A 199 -33.34 -5.21 -13.05
CA GLN A 199 -34.03 -5.34 -14.33
C GLN A 199 -35.44 -4.74 -14.25
N ARG A 200 -36.18 -5.04 -13.18
CA ARG A 200 -37.51 -4.50 -12.94
C ARG A 200 -37.48 -2.98 -12.77
N ALA A 201 -36.56 -2.47 -11.94
CA ALA A 201 -36.40 -1.03 -11.74
C ALA A 201 -36.05 -0.30 -13.05
N TYR A 202 -35.21 -0.89 -13.90
CA TYR A 202 -34.89 -0.33 -15.21
C TYR A 202 -36.10 -0.32 -16.16
N LEU A 203 -36.92 -1.36 -16.15
CA LEU A 203 -38.16 -1.42 -16.94
C LEU A 203 -39.16 -0.37 -16.49
N GLU A 204 -39.37 -0.21 -15.18
CA GLU A 204 -40.24 0.82 -14.60
C GLU A 204 -39.81 2.23 -15.03
N ARG A 205 -38.51 2.53 -14.92
CA ARG A 205 -37.91 3.77 -15.44
C ARG A 205 -38.10 3.96 -16.95
N SER A 206 -38.05 2.88 -17.73
CA SER A 206 -38.19 2.95 -19.19
C SER A 206 -39.63 3.29 -19.61
N ILE A 207 -40.61 2.90 -18.79
CA ILE A 207 -42.03 3.19 -18.99
C ILE A 207 -42.36 4.62 -18.55
N ASP A 208 -41.86 5.06 -17.39
CA ASP A 208 -42.09 6.38 -16.84
C ASP A 208 -40.77 7.19 -16.82
N LYS A 209 -40.61 8.11 -17.76
CA LYS A 209 -39.36 8.86 -17.99
C LYS A 209 -39.14 10.01 -17.00
N GLN A 210 -39.66 9.92 -15.78
CA GLN A 210 -39.42 10.92 -14.75
C GLN A 210 -37.96 10.87 -14.28
N ALA A 211 -37.36 12.05 -14.07
CA ALA A 211 -35.97 12.17 -13.67
C ALA A 211 -35.66 11.50 -12.32
N ASP A 212 -36.65 11.41 -11.43
CA ASP A 212 -36.54 10.77 -10.11
C ASP A 212 -36.40 9.25 -10.19
N LEU A 213 -36.89 8.63 -11.27
CA LEU A 213 -36.80 7.17 -11.51
C LEU A 213 -35.43 6.72 -12.00
N ASN A 214 -34.47 7.63 -12.19
CA ASN A 214 -33.09 7.26 -12.50
C ASN A 214 -32.38 6.62 -11.30
N TRP A 215 -32.82 6.91 -10.07
CA TRP A 215 -32.18 6.42 -8.85
C TRP A 215 -33.01 5.30 -8.21
N PHE A 216 -32.43 4.11 -8.18
CA PHE A 216 -33.04 2.93 -7.61
C PHE A 216 -32.40 2.60 -6.25
N ILE A 217 -33.20 2.39 -5.21
CA ILE A 217 -32.72 1.96 -3.89
C ILE A 217 -32.94 0.45 -3.81
N PRO A 218 -31.88 -0.37 -3.77
CA PRO A 218 -32.03 -1.82 -3.67
C PRO A 218 -32.52 -2.25 -2.28
N ASP A 219 -33.10 -3.45 -2.20
CA ASP A 219 -33.56 -4.04 -0.95
C ASP A 219 -32.48 -4.00 0.14
N PHE A 220 -32.84 -3.46 1.29
CA PHE A 220 -31.98 -3.35 2.46
C PHE A 220 -31.43 -4.69 2.96
N THR A 221 -32.14 -5.80 2.69
CA THR A 221 -31.69 -7.14 3.13
C THR A 221 -30.54 -7.70 2.28
N LYS A 222 -30.38 -7.21 1.03
CA LYS A 222 -29.38 -7.67 0.06
C LYS A 222 -28.34 -6.61 -0.30
N SER A 223 -28.58 -5.36 0.04
CA SER A 223 -27.65 -4.25 -0.19
C SER A 223 -26.76 -4.02 1.02
N VAL A 224 -25.48 -3.73 0.77
CA VAL A 224 -24.53 -3.33 1.82
C VAL A 224 -23.62 -2.21 1.34
N VAL A 225 -23.23 -1.35 2.26
CA VAL A 225 -22.14 -0.40 2.07
C VAL A 225 -21.12 -0.65 3.15
N PHE A 226 -19.86 -0.82 2.76
CA PHE A 226 -18.74 -0.76 3.69
C PHE A 226 -17.95 0.51 3.41
N LYS A 227 -17.54 1.22 4.46
CA LYS A 227 -16.79 2.48 4.31
C LYS A 227 -15.75 2.59 5.41
N ILE A 228 -14.50 2.89 5.08
CA ILE A 228 -13.43 2.95 6.08
C ILE A 228 -13.72 4.04 7.13
N ASN A 229 -14.02 5.26 6.68
CA ASN A 229 -14.41 6.35 7.57
C ASN A 229 -15.94 6.42 7.72
N GLU A 230 -16.51 5.75 8.73
CA GLU A 230 -17.97 5.73 8.94
C GLU A 230 -18.55 7.08 9.37
N ASP A 231 -17.76 7.90 10.08
CA ASP A 231 -18.23 9.12 10.75
C ASP A 231 -18.52 10.27 9.76
N ASP A 232 -17.94 10.20 8.56
CA ASP A 232 -18.07 11.22 7.52
C ASP A 232 -18.70 10.60 6.26
N PRO A 233 -19.83 11.11 5.74
CA PRO A 233 -20.41 10.61 4.49
C PRO A 233 -19.54 10.87 3.25
N THR A 234 -18.55 11.76 3.35
CA THR A 234 -17.63 12.10 2.26
C THR A 234 -16.81 10.89 1.83
N ILE A 235 -16.80 10.57 0.53
CA ILE A 235 -15.98 9.48 -0.01
C ILE A 235 -14.57 9.99 -0.28
N LEU A 236 -13.59 9.46 0.45
CA LEU A 236 -12.20 9.89 0.37
C LEU A 236 -11.27 8.73 0.74
N PRO A 237 -10.48 8.18 -0.20
CA PRO A 237 -9.50 7.13 0.09
C PRO A 237 -8.66 7.44 1.34
N PRO A 238 -8.48 6.47 2.26
CA PRO A 238 -7.92 6.73 3.59
C PRO A 238 -6.48 7.28 3.55
N PHE A 239 -5.73 6.97 2.50
CA PHE A 239 -4.34 7.42 2.31
C PHE A 239 -4.20 8.49 1.22
N SER A 240 -5.28 9.24 0.96
CA SER A 240 -5.28 10.34 0.00
C SER A 240 -4.30 11.48 0.35
N THR A 241 -3.94 11.62 1.63
CA THR A 241 -2.90 12.56 2.11
C THR A 241 -1.53 12.32 1.50
N MET A 242 -1.26 11.10 1.01
CA MET A 242 0.02 10.77 0.36
C MET A 242 0.08 11.22 -1.09
N PHE A 243 -1.05 11.58 -1.71
CA PHE A 243 -1.08 11.85 -3.15
C PHE A 243 -0.14 13.00 -3.53
N GLU A 244 -0.13 14.08 -2.75
CA GLU A 244 0.74 15.23 -3.00
C GLU A 244 2.24 14.89 -2.78
N PRO A 245 2.66 14.33 -1.63
CA PRO A 245 4.05 13.87 -1.44
C PRO A 245 4.54 12.85 -2.47
N LEU A 246 3.65 11.99 -2.99
CA LEU A 246 4.00 11.02 -4.04
C LEU A 246 4.29 11.69 -5.38
N LEU A 247 3.55 12.76 -5.72
CA LEU A 247 3.83 13.57 -6.90
C LEU A 247 5.18 14.29 -6.75
N ASP A 248 5.42 14.89 -5.59
CA ASP A 248 6.70 15.55 -5.29
C ASP A 248 7.87 14.56 -5.38
N LEU A 249 7.73 13.36 -4.81
CA LEU A 249 8.76 12.32 -4.88
C LEU A 249 9.08 11.94 -6.34
N ASN A 250 8.07 11.81 -7.19
CA ASN A 250 8.27 11.52 -8.61
C ASN A 250 9.02 12.67 -9.31
N ASP A 251 8.70 13.92 -8.99
CA ASP A 251 9.39 15.09 -9.55
C ASP A 251 10.84 15.20 -9.06
N TYR A 252 11.12 14.93 -7.77
CA TYR A 252 12.48 14.84 -7.26
C TYR A 252 13.28 13.73 -7.93
N LYS A 253 12.68 12.55 -8.16
CA LYS A 253 13.33 11.46 -8.90
C LYS A 253 13.68 11.89 -10.33
N LYS A 254 12.80 12.63 -11.02
CA LYS A 254 13.10 13.18 -12.36
C LYS A 254 14.19 14.23 -12.32
N LEU A 255 14.16 15.15 -11.36
CA LEU A 255 15.19 16.17 -11.20
C LEU A 255 16.56 15.56 -10.90
N LYS A 256 16.62 14.54 -10.03
CA LYS A 256 17.85 13.78 -9.76
C LYS A 256 18.36 13.07 -11.02
N LYS A 257 17.46 12.47 -11.82
CA LYS A 257 17.82 11.84 -13.10
C LYS A 257 18.30 12.86 -14.13
N ALA A 258 17.65 14.02 -14.23
CA ALA A 258 18.05 15.11 -15.13
C ALA A 258 19.40 15.71 -14.69
N GLY A 259 19.58 15.94 -13.39
CA GLY A 259 20.85 16.38 -12.80
C GLY A 259 21.97 15.37 -13.06
N ALA A 260 21.72 14.08 -12.88
CA ALA A 260 22.70 13.04 -13.21
C ALA A 260 23.05 13.03 -14.71
N LYS A 261 22.06 13.20 -15.60
CA LYS A 261 22.30 13.34 -17.04
C LYS A 261 23.13 14.58 -17.39
N ILE A 262 22.85 15.72 -16.75
CA ILE A 262 23.58 16.97 -16.96
C ILE A 262 25.00 16.87 -16.40
N ASN A 263 25.18 16.29 -15.22
CA ASN A 263 26.49 16.08 -14.61
C ASN A 263 27.36 15.10 -15.43
N ASN A 264 26.73 14.12 -16.06
CA ASN A 264 27.40 13.25 -17.03
C ASN A 264 27.67 13.94 -18.38
N TYR A 265 27.12 15.13 -18.62
CA TYR A 265 27.37 15.89 -19.84
C TYR A 265 28.70 16.64 -19.73
N MET A 266 29.68 16.22 -20.52
CA MET A 266 30.98 16.88 -20.56
C MET A 266 31.05 17.81 -21.77
N LEU A 267 31.46 19.06 -21.55
CA LEU A 267 31.76 19.99 -22.64
C LEU A 267 33.25 19.91 -22.96
N LEU A 268 33.58 19.46 -24.17
CA LEU A 268 34.94 19.45 -24.70
C LEU A 268 35.20 20.71 -25.51
N HIS A 269 36.17 21.51 -25.06
CA HIS A 269 36.63 22.70 -25.76
C HIS A 269 37.87 22.37 -26.58
N GLN A 270 37.82 22.68 -27.88
CA GLN A 270 38.97 22.64 -28.78
C GLN A 270 39.52 24.06 -28.94
N LYS A 271 40.71 24.30 -28.39
CA LYS A 271 41.41 25.58 -28.51
C LYS A 271 42.05 25.67 -29.89
N VAL A 272 41.76 26.74 -30.62
CA VAL A 272 42.44 27.00 -31.90
C VAL A 272 43.88 27.45 -31.61
N PRO A 273 44.90 26.72 -32.10
CA PRO A 273 46.28 27.14 -31.92
C PRO A 273 46.56 28.40 -32.75
N MET A 274 47.20 29.39 -32.14
CA MET A 274 47.77 30.54 -32.84
C MET A 274 49.28 30.33 -33.02
N HIS A 275 49.85 30.92 -34.06
CA HIS A 275 51.30 30.88 -34.23
C HIS A 275 52.01 31.64 -33.10
N ASP A 276 53.11 31.05 -32.59
CA ASP A 276 53.90 31.61 -31.50
C ASP A 276 54.77 32.76 -32.04
N ASN A 277 54.31 34.00 -31.84
CA ASN A 277 55.02 35.19 -32.32
C ASN A 277 56.15 35.57 -31.35
N ALA A 278 57.32 34.96 -31.51
CA ALA A 278 58.55 35.37 -30.82
C ALA A 278 58.99 36.81 -31.19
N ASN A 279 58.54 37.31 -32.35
CA ASN A 279 58.70 38.69 -32.78
C ASN A 279 57.33 39.37 -32.75
N LYS A 280 57.18 40.45 -31.99
CA LYS A 280 55.93 41.17 -31.67
C LYS A 280 55.23 41.85 -32.87
N ASP A 281 55.06 41.18 -34.00
CA ASP A 281 54.13 41.59 -35.06
C ASP A 281 52.77 40.93 -34.78
N TYR A 282 51.90 41.67 -34.09
CA TYR A 282 50.50 41.28 -33.95
C TYR A 282 49.80 41.44 -35.30
N GLN A 283 49.81 40.40 -36.13
CA GLN A 283 48.88 40.30 -37.25
C GLN A 283 47.51 39.84 -36.70
N ALA A 284 46.44 40.56 -37.06
CA ALA A 284 45.08 40.09 -36.83
C ALA A 284 44.89 38.75 -37.57
N ASP A 285 44.19 37.79 -36.96
CA ASP A 285 43.87 36.47 -37.53
C ASP A 285 45.06 35.52 -37.81
N ASN A 286 46.07 35.51 -36.95
CA ASN A 286 47.22 34.59 -37.06
C ASN A 286 46.94 33.16 -36.50
N PHE A 287 45.88 32.51 -37.00
CA PHE A 287 45.55 31.13 -36.65
C PHE A 287 46.52 30.15 -37.34
N ALA A 288 46.97 29.11 -36.63
CA ALA A 288 47.91 28.12 -37.16
C ALA A 288 47.23 27.08 -38.07
N ILE A 289 45.91 27.15 -38.23
CA ILE A 289 45.08 26.20 -38.97
C ILE A 289 44.08 27.01 -39.81
N SER A 290 43.82 26.56 -41.05
CA SER A 290 42.82 27.17 -41.93
C SER A 290 41.38 26.83 -41.47
N ALA A 291 40.41 27.67 -41.84
CA ALA A 291 39.01 27.45 -41.50
C ALA A 291 38.46 26.09 -41.97
N GLU A 292 38.81 25.66 -43.17
CA GLU A 292 38.40 24.35 -43.72
C GLU A 292 38.96 23.17 -42.91
N ALA A 293 40.21 23.27 -42.45
CA ALA A 293 40.80 22.24 -41.60
C ALA A 293 40.16 22.23 -40.20
N MET A 294 39.82 23.40 -39.66
CA MET A 294 39.10 23.51 -38.39
C MET A 294 37.72 22.84 -38.46
N ASP A 295 36.95 23.09 -39.52
CA ASP A 295 35.64 22.49 -39.71
C ASP A 295 35.75 20.96 -39.86
N TYR A 296 36.72 20.47 -40.64
CA TYR A 296 36.99 19.04 -40.80
C TYR A 296 37.33 18.34 -39.48
N PHE A 297 38.22 18.93 -38.65
CA PHE A 297 38.55 18.36 -37.35
C PHE A 297 37.40 18.48 -36.34
N SER A 298 36.59 19.54 -36.42
CA SER A 298 35.39 19.69 -35.59
C SER A 298 34.36 18.62 -35.91
N GLU A 299 34.10 18.37 -37.19
CA GLU A 299 33.14 17.37 -37.65
C GLU A 299 33.61 15.95 -37.30
N LEU A 300 34.89 15.64 -37.52
CA LEU A 300 35.48 14.36 -37.17
C LEU A 300 35.44 14.09 -35.65
N VAL A 301 35.63 15.11 -34.81
CA VAL A 301 35.49 14.96 -33.37
C VAL A 301 34.03 14.83 -32.95
N ASN A 302 33.10 15.59 -33.56
CA ASN A 302 31.67 15.45 -33.28
C ASN A 302 31.12 14.08 -33.69
N GLU A 303 31.66 13.45 -34.74
CA GLU A 303 31.26 12.10 -35.18
C GLU A 303 31.79 10.98 -34.27
N ASN A 304 32.96 11.17 -33.64
CA ASN A 304 33.58 10.18 -32.77
C ASN A 304 33.21 10.34 -31.28
N LEU A 305 32.47 11.38 -30.93
CA LEU A 305 32.04 11.63 -29.56
C LEU A 305 30.69 10.95 -29.25
N PRO A 306 30.55 10.34 -28.06
CA PRO A 306 29.26 9.90 -27.54
C PRO A 306 28.24 11.05 -27.49
N ASP A 307 26.95 10.74 -27.58
CA ASP A 307 25.86 11.72 -27.55
C ASP A 307 25.84 12.58 -26.27
N GLU A 308 26.45 12.08 -25.19
CA GLU A 308 26.59 12.73 -23.90
C GLU A 308 27.75 13.76 -23.82
N ILE A 309 28.53 13.94 -24.89
CA ILE A 309 29.67 14.87 -24.92
C ILE A 309 29.48 15.91 -26.02
N GLY A 310 29.44 17.19 -25.65
CA GLY A 310 29.35 18.30 -26.60
C GLY A 310 30.72 18.88 -26.92
N SER A 311 31.09 19.02 -28.20
CA SER A 311 32.30 19.72 -28.60
C SER A 311 32.00 21.14 -29.09
N ILE A 312 32.83 22.10 -28.69
CA ILE A 312 32.85 23.45 -29.25
C ILE A 312 34.27 23.83 -29.69
N VAL A 313 34.36 24.56 -30.80
CA VAL A 313 35.59 25.14 -31.30
C VAL A 313 35.59 26.62 -30.99
N SER A 314 36.61 27.10 -30.30
CA SER A 314 36.72 28.51 -29.92
C SER A 314 38.18 28.98 -29.99
N PRO A 315 38.44 30.17 -30.55
CA PRO A 315 39.77 30.79 -30.52
C PRO A 315 40.15 31.33 -29.13
N MET A 316 39.20 31.39 -28.19
CA MET A 316 39.43 31.78 -26.80
C MET A 316 39.44 30.56 -25.88
N GLU A 317 40.27 30.58 -24.82
CA GLU A 317 40.24 29.56 -23.77
C GLU A 317 38.88 29.56 -23.06
N VAL A 318 38.14 28.46 -23.23
CA VAL A 318 36.91 28.21 -22.48
C VAL A 318 37.20 27.19 -21.37
N ASN A 319 37.11 27.62 -20.13
CA ASN A 319 37.22 26.72 -18.98
C ASN A 319 35.92 25.91 -18.84
N PRO A 320 35.98 24.58 -18.66
CA PRO A 320 34.79 23.78 -18.43
C PRO A 320 34.15 24.20 -17.11
N ILE A 321 32.91 24.68 -17.18
CA ILE A 321 32.11 24.95 -15.98
C ILE A 321 31.62 23.61 -15.47
N LYS A 322 32.37 23.00 -14.55
CA LYS A 322 31.88 21.85 -13.79
C LYS A 322 30.79 22.32 -12.85
N LEU A 323 29.56 21.87 -13.09
CA LEU A 323 28.45 22.03 -12.14
C LEU A 323 28.56 20.96 -11.05
N ASP A 324 29.71 20.86 -10.39
CA ASP A 324 29.86 20.00 -9.20
C ASP A 324 29.09 20.65 -8.05
N ARG A 325 27.80 20.30 -7.93
CA ARG A 325 27.06 20.52 -6.68
C ARG A 325 27.14 19.25 -5.85
N ASP A 326 28.01 19.30 -4.85
CA ASP A 326 28.14 18.31 -3.79
C ASP A 326 26.92 18.42 -2.83
N ASP A 327 25.71 18.09 -3.33
CA ASP A 327 24.50 17.99 -2.51
C ASP A 327 24.61 16.71 -1.67
N LYS A 328 25.19 16.82 -0.48
CA LYS A 328 25.36 15.71 0.49
C LYS A 328 24.03 15.20 1.08
N THR A 329 22.91 15.87 0.82
CA THR A 329 21.58 15.44 1.26
C THR A 329 20.82 14.80 0.12
N ASP A 330 20.48 13.52 0.27
CA ASP A 330 19.64 12.81 -0.71
C ASP A 330 18.19 13.27 -0.57
N LYS A 331 17.82 14.34 -1.29
CA LYS A 331 16.45 14.91 -1.33
C LYS A 331 15.38 13.86 -1.67
N VAL A 332 15.75 12.79 -2.37
CA VAL A 332 14.82 11.68 -2.67
C VAL A 332 14.54 10.85 -1.41
N LEU A 333 15.52 10.67 -0.54
CA LEU A 333 15.34 9.95 0.72
C LEU A 333 14.46 10.75 1.68
N GLU A 334 14.67 12.06 1.75
CA GLU A 334 13.82 12.96 2.53
C GLU A 334 12.36 12.94 2.02
N ALA A 335 12.16 13.11 0.72
CA ALA A 335 10.83 13.01 0.10
C ALA A 335 10.17 11.64 0.32
N THR A 336 10.95 10.56 0.32
CA THR A 336 10.45 9.21 0.63
C THR A 336 9.98 9.11 2.08
N ARG A 337 10.73 9.72 3.02
CA ARG A 337 10.32 9.78 4.42
C ARG A 337 9.04 10.58 4.60
N ASP A 338 8.91 11.69 3.88
CA ASP A 338 7.72 12.54 3.94
C ASP A 338 6.47 11.84 3.41
N VAL A 339 6.60 11.02 2.36
CA VAL A 339 5.52 10.15 1.87
C VAL A 339 5.00 9.23 2.97
N TYR A 340 5.88 8.52 3.69
CA TYR A 340 5.46 7.63 4.78
C TYR A 340 4.93 8.41 5.99
N ASN A 341 5.55 9.52 6.36
CA ASN A 341 5.07 10.36 7.46
C ASN A 341 3.66 10.92 7.18
N ALA A 342 3.37 11.31 5.94
CA ALA A 342 2.05 11.78 5.51
C ALA A 342 0.97 10.69 5.59
N SER A 343 1.36 9.42 5.52
CA SER A 343 0.45 8.28 5.69
C SER A 343 0.07 8.01 7.15
N GLY A 344 0.80 8.59 8.11
CA GLY A 344 0.62 8.33 9.54
C GLY A 344 1.11 6.97 10.01
N VAL A 345 1.74 6.18 9.12
CA VAL A 345 2.44 4.92 9.44
C VAL A 345 3.91 5.21 9.71
N SER A 346 4.48 4.50 10.66
CA SER A 346 5.89 4.63 10.96
C SER A 346 6.76 4.27 9.75
N SER A 347 7.60 5.20 9.30
CA SER A 347 8.58 4.94 8.23
C SER A 347 9.53 3.78 8.59
N PHE A 348 9.67 3.45 9.88
CA PHE A 348 10.51 2.35 10.35
C PHE A 348 10.05 0.97 9.89
N ILE A 349 8.75 0.79 9.59
CA ILE A 349 8.23 -0.47 9.05
C ILE A 349 8.76 -0.71 7.63
N PHE A 350 9.06 0.36 6.90
CA PHE A 350 9.46 0.33 5.49
C PHE A 350 10.92 0.72 5.25
N ASN A 351 11.57 1.40 6.20
CA ASN A 351 12.94 1.90 6.08
C ASN A 351 13.73 1.74 7.40
N ASN A 352 14.95 1.23 7.31
CA ASN A 352 15.69 0.63 8.43
C ASN A 352 16.64 1.60 9.16
N ASP A 353 16.28 2.87 9.29
CA ASP A 353 17.13 3.89 9.92
C ASP A 353 16.90 3.96 11.44
N LYS A 354 17.70 3.20 12.20
CA LYS A 354 17.91 3.23 13.67
C LYS A 354 16.69 2.92 14.56
N ASN A 355 16.80 1.82 15.32
CA ASN A 355 15.68 1.14 16.00
C ASN A 355 15.43 1.56 17.46
N SER A 356 14.15 1.67 17.82
CA SER A 356 13.63 1.37 19.17
C SER A 356 12.45 0.40 19.04
N THR A 357 12.63 -0.86 19.46
CA THR A 357 11.66 -1.96 19.25
C THR A 357 10.31 -1.70 19.95
N GLY A 358 10.32 -1.01 21.10
CA GLY A 358 9.11 -0.68 21.85
C GLY A 358 8.17 0.28 21.13
N GLY A 359 8.71 1.36 20.54
CA GLY A 359 7.92 2.35 19.80
C GLY A 359 7.27 1.77 18.53
N LEU A 360 7.99 0.86 17.84
CA LEU A 360 7.47 0.18 16.66
C LEU A 360 6.26 -0.70 16.99
N THR A 361 6.33 -1.46 18.09
CA THR A 361 5.22 -2.33 18.53
C THR A 361 3.95 -1.53 18.83
N TYR A 362 4.10 -0.35 19.45
CA TYR A 362 2.97 0.53 19.72
C TYR A 362 2.38 1.12 18.42
N SER A 363 3.23 1.51 17.46
CA SER A 363 2.77 1.96 16.14
C SER A 363 1.96 0.88 15.43
N VAL A 364 2.47 -0.36 15.39
CA VAL A 364 1.75 -1.48 14.76
C VAL A 364 0.39 -1.69 15.41
N ARG A 365 0.29 -1.63 16.75
CA ARG A 365 -1.02 -1.74 17.43
C ARG A 365 -1.98 -0.61 17.07
N LYS A 366 -1.49 0.62 16.87
CA LYS A 366 -2.31 1.73 16.38
C LYS A 366 -2.85 1.42 14.99
N ASP A 367 -1.98 0.88 14.13
CA ASP A 367 -2.31 0.54 12.75
C ASP A 367 -3.30 -0.65 12.68
N GLU A 368 -3.23 -1.60 13.62
CA GLU A 368 -4.22 -2.69 13.77
C GLU A 368 -5.65 -2.17 14.05
N LEU A 369 -5.79 -1.07 14.79
CA LEU A 369 -7.11 -0.49 15.10
C LEU A 369 -7.85 -0.04 13.84
N PHE A 370 -7.11 0.40 12.81
CA PHE A 370 -7.68 0.75 11.51
C PHE A 370 -8.44 -0.45 10.91
N VAL A 371 -7.84 -1.64 10.96
CA VAL A 371 -8.46 -2.88 10.47
C VAL A 371 -9.61 -3.33 11.38
N ILE A 372 -9.43 -3.22 12.70
CA ILE A 372 -10.43 -3.64 13.69
C ILE A 372 -11.72 -2.83 13.57
N ASN A 373 -11.64 -1.53 13.25
CA ASN A 373 -12.82 -0.71 13.00
C ASN A 373 -13.67 -1.28 11.85
N PHE A 374 -13.04 -1.70 10.77
CA PHE A 374 -13.74 -2.37 9.67
C PHE A 374 -14.41 -3.68 10.12
N TYR A 375 -13.81 -4.45 11.02
CA TYR A 375 -14.45 -5.66 11.57
C TYR A 375 -15.75 -5.36 12.31
N ARG A 376 -15.86 -4.20 12.96
CA ARG A 376 -17.11 -3.80 13.65
C ARG A 376 -18.25 -3.60 12.64
N GLN A 377 -17.98 -3.07 11.45
CA GLN A 377 -18.97 -2.98 10.36
C GLN A 377 -19.39 -4.35 9.86
N VAL A 378 -18.41 -5.24 9.68
CA VAL A 378 -18.68 -6.63 9.26
C VAL A 378 -19.57 -7.32 10.30
N GLU A 379 -19.29 -7.16 11.60
CA GLU A 379 -20.17 -7.69 12.65
C GLU A 379 -21.59 -7.14 12.54
N ARG A 380 -21.77 -5.82 12.35
CA ARG A 380 -23.11 -5.23 12.20
C ARG A 380 -23.84 -5.81 11.00
N TRP A 381 -23.17 -5.94 9.86
CA TRP A 381 -23.73 -6.53 8.65
C TRP A 381 -24.12 -8.00 8.84
N LEU A 382 -23.26 -8.83 9.42
CA LEU A 382 -23.55 -10.24 9.69
C LEU A 382 -24.70 -10.40 10.69
N ASN A 383 -24.74 -9.57 11.73
CA ASN A 383 -25.83 -9.59 12.70
C ASN A 383 -27.15 -9.07 12.10
N ARG A 384 -27.09 -8.08 11.20
CA ARG A 384 -28.24 -7.63 10.40
C ARG A 384 -28.81 -8.78 9.58
N LYS A 385 -27.96 -9.57 8.92
CA LYS A 385 -28.37 -10.78 8.18
C LYS A 385 -29.07 -11.80 9.06
N ILE A 386 -28.56 -12.05 10.27
CA ILE A 386 -29.22 -12.98 11.20
C ILE A 386 -30.61 -12.47 11.62
N ARG A 387 -30.75 -11.16 11.84
CA ARG A 387 -32.01 -10.57 12.33
C ARG A 387 -33.09 -10.47 11.27
N TYR A 388 -32.72 -10.00 10.08
CA TYR A 388 -33.67 -9.61 9.02
C TYR A 388 -33.60 -10.48 7.77
N GLY A 389 -32.52 -11.25 7.59
CA GLY A 389 -32.35 -12.14 6.44
C GLY A 389 -33.06 -13.48 6.59
N ASN A 390 -32.71 -14.41 5.70
CA ASN A 390 -33.31 -15.75 5.63
C ASN A 390 -32.84 -16.72 6.74
N ILE A 391 -32.07 -16.23 7.71
CA ILE A 391 -31.51 -17.05 8.81
C ILE A 391 -32.56 -17.15 9.92
N VAL A 392 -33.15 -18.33 10.08
CA VAL A 392 -34.40 -18.56 10.86
C VAL A 392 -34.20 -18.53 12.40
N ALA A 393 -33.17 -17.85 12.92
CA ALA A 393 -32.88 -17.77 14.35
C ALA A 393 -32.93 -16.33 14.86
N LYS A 394 -34.10 -15.69 14.74
CA LYS A 394 -34.32 -14.27 15.10
C LYS A 394 -33.88 -14.01 16.56
N ASN A 395 -32.90 -13.11 16.72
CA ASN A 395 -32.45 -12.49 17.99
C ASN A 395 -31.85 -13.43 19.05
N GLN A 396 -31.43 -14.63 18.67
CA GLN A 396 -30.90 -15.64 19.61
C GLN A 396 -29.39 -15.80 19.55
N TRP A 397 -28.77 -15.33 18.48
CA TRP A 397 -27.36 -15.53 18.19
C TRP A 397 -26.75 -14.22 17.70
N ARG A 398 -25.47 -14.06 17.99
CA ARG A 398 -24.62 -12.98 17.51
C ARG A 398 -23.41 -13.58 16.83
N ILE A 399 -22.99 -12.97 15.74
CA ILE A 399 -21.65 -13.18 15.20
C ILE A 399 -20.74 -12.06 15.71
N SER A 400 -19.59 -12.46 16.24
CA SER A 400 -18.53 -11.56 16.69
C SER A 400 -17.26 -11.87 15.92
N LEU A 401 -16.59 -10.86 15.39
CA LEU A 401 -15.24 -10.96 14.86
C LEU A 401 -14.22 -10.78 15.99
N LEU A 402 -13.16 -11.57 15.95
CA LEU A 402 -12.05 -11.43 16.88
C LEU A 402 -11.25 -10.16 16.53
N ASN A 403 -10.82 -9.42 17.56
CA ASN A 403 -9.96 -8.25 17.40
C ASN A 403 -8.51 -8.70 17.17
N VAL A 404 -8.29 -9.38 16.05
CA VAL A 404 -7.01 -10.02 15.73
C VAL A 404 -6.64 -9.70 14.29
N THR A 405 -5.36 -9.46 14.09
CA THR A 405 -4.72 -9.25 12.80
C THR A 405 -3.57 -10.24 12.65
N GLY A 406 -3.00 -10.34 11.46
CA GLY A 406 -1.83 -11.20 11.23
C GLY A 406 -0.60 -10.86 12.09
N MET A 407 -0.56 -9.68 12.73
CA MET A 407 0.55 -9.23 13.59
C MET A 407 0.33 -9.54 15.09
N SER A 408 -0.93 -9.70 15.50
CA SER A 408 -1.35 -9.91 16.90
C SER A 408 -1.83 -11.33 17.20
N GLU A 409 -2.00 -12.17 16.18
CA GLU A 409 -2.56 -13.53 16.27
C GLU A 409 -1.90 -14.40 17.34
N ASP A 410 -0.57 -14.53 17.33
CA ASP A 410 0.16 -15.34 18.30
C ASP A 410 -0.05 -14.87 19.74
N THR A 411 0.03 -13.55 19.94
CA THR A 411 -0.13 -12.95 21.27
C THR A 411 -1.54 -13.15 21.81
N TYR A 412 -2.55 -13.11 20.94
CA TYR A 412 -3.93 -13.34 21.31
C TYR A 412 -4.20 -14.82 21.59
N LEU A 413 -3.61 -15.74 20.82
CA LEU A 413 -3.69 -17.18 21.04
C LEU A 413 -3.10 -17.57 22.40
N GLU A 414 -1.95 -17.01 22.77
CA GLU A 414 -1.37 -17.22 24.11
C GLU A 414 -2.29 -16.73 25.23
N GLN A 415 -2.88 -15.55 25.08
CA GLN A 415 -3.81 -14.99 26.07
C GLN A 415 -5.07 -15.84 26.21
N LEU A 416 -5.62 -16.35 25.10
CA LEU A 416 -6.75 -17.26 25.12
C LEU A 416 -6.39 -18.59 25.79
N THR A 417 -5.21 -19.12 25.52
CA THR A 417 -4.74 -20.39 26.13
C THR A 417 -4.61 -20.24 27.64
N LYS A 418 -4.01 -19.14 28.13
CA LYS A 418 -3.97 -18.78 29.55
C LYS A 418 -5.36 -18.58 30.13
N SER A 419 -6.27 -17.92 29.42
CA SER A 419 -7.66 -17.77 29.87
C SER A 419 -8.39 -19.13 29.94
N GLY A 420 -8.07 -20.04 29.03
CA GLY A 420 -8.58 -21.40 29.03
C GLY A 420 -8.15 -22.21 30.26
N THR A 421 -6.91 -22.03 30.74
CA THR A 421 -6.47 -22.70 31.99
C THR A 421 -7.22 -22.19 33.21
N PHE A 422 -7.69 -20.93 33.19
CA PHE A 422 -8.57 -20.37 34.21
C PHE A 422 -10.06 -20.76 34.04
N GLY A 423 -10.40 -21.56 33.02
CA GLY A 423 -11.77 -22.05 32.81
C GLY A 423 -12.68 -21.13 32.00
N PHE A 424 -12.17 -20.07 31.37
CA PHE A 424 -12.98 -19.24 30.47
C PHE A 424 -13.36 -20.00 29.18
N SER A 425 -14.53 -19.67 28.61
CA SER A 425 -15.03 -20.28 27.38
C SER A 425 -14.27 -19.76 26.13
N VAL A 426 -13.13 -20.38 25.83
CA VAL A 426 -12.22 -19.92 24.76
C VAL A 426 -12.11 -20.88 23.56
N ARG A 427 -12.62 -22.11 23.67
CA ARG A 427 -12.41 -23.17 22.65
C ARG A 427 -12.82 -22.76 21.24
N GLY A 428 -14.00 -22.14 21.09
CA GLY A 428 -14.47 -21.67 19.78
C GLY A 428 -13.61 -20.54 19.21
N ARG A 429 -13.04 -19.68 20.07
CA ARG A 429 -12.13 -18.60 19.66
C ARG A 429 -10.78 -19.15 19.21
N ILE A 430 -10.24 -20.13 19.94
CA ILE A 430 -9.00 -20.83 19.57
C ILE A 430 -9.17 -21.54 18.22
N ALA A 431 -10.27 -22.28 18.04
CA ALA A 431 -10.56 -22.94 16.76
C ALA A 431 -10.64 -21.94 15.59
N ALA A 432 -11.30 -20.79 15.80
CA ALA A 432 -11.41 -19.75 14.79
C ALA A 432 -10.04 -19.18 14.38
N LEU A 433 -9.10 -19.00 15.32
CA LEU A 433 -7.72 -18.57 15.03
C LEU A 433 -6.96 -19.61 14.20
N HIS A 434 -7.15 -20.90 14.49
CA HIS A 434 -6.62 -21.98 13.63
C HIS A 434 -7.35 -22.10 12.28
N GLY A 435 -8.24 -21.16 11.96
CA GLY A 435 -8.93 -21.09 10.70
C GLY A 435 -10.13 -22.02 10.58
N LEU A 436 -10.49 -22.76 11.64
CA LEU A 436 -11.63 -23.66 11.66
C LEU A 436 -12.89 -22.89 12.04
N ASP A 437 -13.88 -22.84 11.14
CA ASP A 437 -15.21 -22.36 11.48
C ASP A 437 -15.97 -23.42 12.31
N TYR A 438 -17.07 -23.00 12.94
CA TYR A 438 -17.85 -23.91 13.79
C TYR A 438 -18.33 -25.17 13.04
N HIS A 439 -18.68 -25.02 11.76
CA HIS A 439 -19.13 -26.13 10.92
C HIS A 439 -18.01 -27.16 10.74
N THR A 440 -16.85 -26.73 10.25
CA THR A 440 -15.69 -27.61 10.03
C THR A 440 -15.21 -28.21 11.34
N LEU A 441 -15.09 -27.42 12.41
CA LEU A 441 -14.66 -27.93 13.71
C LEU A 441 -15.57 -29.06 14.21
N SER A 442 -16.89 -28.87 14.13
CA SER A 442 -17.85 -29.87 14.63
C SER A 442 -17.80 -31.15 13.82
N GLN A 443 -17.71 -31.03 12.49
CA GLN A 443 -17.63 -32.19 11.58
C GLN A 443 -16.29 -32.92 11.70
N SER A 444 -15.18 -32.19 11.81
CA SER A 444 -13.86 -32.78 12.04
C SER A 444 -13.82 -33.54 13.35
N LEU A 445 -14.35 -32.98 14.44
CA LEU A 445 -14.41 -33.68 15.73
C LEU A 445 -15.30 -34.93 15.68
N GLU A 446 -16.41 -34.89 14.94
CA GLU A 446 -17.27 -36.06 14.75
C GLU A 446 -16.57 -37.15 13.92
N LEU A 447 -15.87 -36.76 12.85
CA LEU A 447 -15.09 -37.67 12.01
C LEU A 447 -13.93 -38.31 12.80
N GLU A 448 -13.13 -37.49 13.49
CA GLU A 448 -11.95 -37.95 14.21
C GLU A 448 -12.31 -38.85 15.40
N ASN A 449 -13.30 -38.47 16.21
CA ASN A 449 -13.61 -39.20 17.45
C ASN A 449 -14.66 -40.30 17.29
N ASN A 450 -15.67 -40.14 16.42
CA ASN A 450 -16.78 -41.10 16.34
C ASN A 450 -16.71 -42.05 15.13
N ILE A 451 -15.96 -41.68 14.08
CA ILE A 451 -15.86 -42.49 12.85
C ILE A 451 -14.50 -43.17 12.76
N LEU A 452 -13.43 -42.43 13.10
CA LEU A 452 -12.05 -42.89 12.99
C LEU A 452 -11.45 -43.33 14.34
N ASP A 453 -12.14 -43.09 15.45
CA ASP A 453 -11.71 -43.39 16.82
C ASP A 453 -10.27 -42.95 17.12
N LEU A 454 -9.84 -41.80 16.57
CA LEU A 454 -8.46 -41.33 16.66
C LEU A 454 -8.06 -40.93 18.08
N ASP A 455 -9.01 -40.52 18.92
CA ASP A 455 -8.77 -40.28 20.34
C ASP A 455 -8.30 -41.53 21.08
N THR A 456 -8.78 -42.71 20.67
CA THR A 456 -8.34 -44.00 21.21
C THR A 456 -7.09 -44.55 20.52
N ASN A 457 -6.95 -44.31 19.21
CA ASN A 457 -5.85 -44.83 18.40
C ASN A 457 -4.57 -43.97 18.46
N LEU A 458 -4.68 -42.67 18.77
CA LEU A 458 -3.57 -41.69 18.83
C LEU A 458 -3.51 -41.02 20.21
N ILE A 459 -3.28 -41.81 21.26
CA ILE A 459 -3.08 -41.28 22.61
C ILE A 459 -1.74 -40.51 22.65
N PRO A 460 -1.73 -39.19 22.93
CA PRO A 460 -0.50 -38.43 23.01
C PRO A 460 0.37 -38.92 24.18
N LEU A 461 1.68 -39.02 23.93
CA LEU A 461 2.65 -39.35 24.98
C LEU A 461 2.55 -38.28 26.08
N ALA A 462 2.25 -38.70 27.31
CA ALA A 462 2.12 -37.78 28.44
C ALA A 462 3.44 -37.04 28.66
N SER A 463 3.44 -35.71 28.51
CA SER A 463 4.61 -34.89 28.77
C SER A 463 4.85 -34.77 30.28
N SER A 464 6.05 -35.08 30.74
CA SER A 464 6.46 -35.07 32.15
C SER A 464 6.32 -33.73 32.88
N HIS A 465 5.96 -32.64 32.19
CA HIS A 465 5.82 -31.29 32.75
C HIS A 465 4.44 -30.97 33.33
N THR A 466 3.40 -31.76 33.06
CA THR A 466 2.07 -31.55 33.63
C THR A 466 1.70 -32.74 34.51
N GLY A 467 1.66 -32.52 35.83
CA GLY A 467 1.17 -33.51 36.77
C GLY A 467 -0.32 -33.80 36.56
N GLY A 468 -0.62 -35.02 36.10
CA GLY A 468 -1.96 -35.64 36.04
C GLY A 468 -2.58 -35.65 34.63
N LEU A 469 -3.26 -36.69 34.16
CA LEU A 469 -3.70 -37.95 34.77
C LEU A 469 -4.06 -38.90 33.60
N ASN A 470 -3.21 -39.89 33.30
CA ASN A 470 -3.65 -41.09 32.59
C ASN A 470 -3.90 -42.15 33.65
N THR A 471 -5.15 -42.32 34.08
CA THR A 471 -5.59 -43.52 34.81
C THR A 471 -5.60 -44.70 33.86
N ALA A 472 -4.42 -45.18 33.49
CA ALA A 472 -4.18 -46.52 33.02
C ALA A 472 -2.71 -46.85 33.31
N VAL A 473 -2.51 -47.87 34.13
CA VAL A 473 -1.23 -48.46 34.57
C VAL A 473 -0.61 -47.79 35.80
N GLU A 474 -1.03 -48.29 36.97
CA GLU A 474 -0.24 -48.26 38.20
C GLU A 474 1.13 -48.93 38.01
N GLN A 475 2.08 -48.52 38.86
CA GLN A 475 3.41 -49.11 39.12
C GLN A 475 4.58 -48.53 38.30
N THR A 476 5.19 -47.45 38.80
CA THR A 476 6.53 -47.54 39.44
C THR A 476 6.94 -46.20 40.07
N LYS A 477 7.48 -46.29 41.29
CA LYS A 477 8.10 -45.18 42.03
C LYS A 477 9.40 -44.76 41.34
N GLY A 478 9.59 -43.46 41.15
CA GLY A 478 10.89 -42.85 40.89
C GLY A 478 10.82 -41.35 41.13
N LYS A 479 11.41 -40.87 42.24
CA LYS A 479 11.65 -39.45 42.50
C LYS A 479 12.59 -38.90 41.41
N ILE A 480 12.22 -37.81 40.77
CA ILE A 480 13.14 -36.99 39.97
C ILE A 480 13.05 -35.56 40.50
N GLU A 481 14.21 -35.04 40.90
CA GLU A 481 14.40 -33.72 41.51
C GLU A 481 14.24 -32.60 40.47
N ASP A 482 13.62 -31.53 40.93
CA ASP A 482 13.22 -30.35 40.19
C ASP A 482 14.43 -29.41 40.00
N SER A 483 14.78 -29.12 38.74
CA SER A 483 15.74 -28.06 38.38
C SER A 483 15.04 -27.10 37.41
N GLY A 484 14.13 -26.31 37.96
CA GLY A 484 13.37 -25.29 37.26
C GLY A 484 14.24 -24.10 36.83
N GLY A 485 14.75 -24.15 35.60
CA GLY A 485 15.24 -22.98 34.88
C GLY A 485 14.10 -22.28 34.13
N ARG A 486 13.94 -20.97 34.31
CA ARG A 486 12.96 -20.15 33.58
C ARG A 486 13.27 -20.18 32.07
N PRO A 487 12.29 -20.45 31.19
CA PRO A 487 12.50 -20.36 29.75
C PRO A 487 12.93 -18.94 29.34
N THR A 488 13.95 -18.87 28.48
CA THR A 488 14.41 -17.63 27.86
C THR A 488 13.26 -16.99 27.07
N LYS A 489 12.94 -15.73 27.36
CA LYS A 489 11.90 -14.98 26.65
C LYS A 489 12.31 -14.75 25.19
N GLU A 490 11.36 -14.90 24.27
CA GLU A 490 11.56 -14.50 22.87
C GLU A 490 11.72 -12.98 22.73
N THR A 491 12.44 -12.57 21.68
CA THR A 491 12.93 -11.21 21.40
C THR A 491 11.87 -10.11 21.48
N LYS A 492 10.58 -10.45 21.35
CA LYS A 492 9.44 -9.50 21.34
C LYS A 492 9.14 -8.88 22.73
N ASP A 493 9.76 -9.42 23.79
CA ASP A 493 9.45 -9.11 25.19
C ASP A 493 10.61 -8.44 25.95
N LEU A 494 11.66 -7.98 25.23
CA LEU A 494 12.81 -7.30 25.80
C LEU A 494 12.53 -5.80 25.99
N SER A 495 12.82 -5.27 27.18
CA SER A 495 12.94 -3.82 27.38
C SER A 495 14.17 -3.28 26.65
N ASP A 496 14.23 -1.97 26.39
CA ASP A 496 15.38 -1.33 25.74
C ASP A 496 16.72 -1.65 26.45
N SER A 497 16.67 -1.82 27.78
CA SER A 497 17.81 -2.27 28.59
C SER A 497 18.17 -3.75 28.37
N GLY A 498 17.18 -4.61 28.15
CA GLY A 498 17.38 -6.02 27.83
C GLY A 498 17.95 -6.23 26.43
N GLN A 499 17.63 -5.34 25.48
CA GLN A 499 18.18 -5.37 24.13
C GLN A 499 19.64 -4.89 24.10
N ALA A 500 19.95 -3.82 24.84
CA ALA A 500 21.33 -3.36 25.02
C ALA A 500 22.25 -4.45 25.62
N ASN A 501 21.76 -5.26 26.57
CA ASN A 501 22.53 -6.37 27.15
C ASN A 501 22.72 -7.56 26.19
N ARG A 502 21.82 -7.73 25.21
CA ARG A 502 21.93 -8.79 24.20
C ARG A 502 22.89 -8.38 23.08
N ASP A 503 22.90 -7.11 22.72
CA ASP A 503 23.83 -6.55 21.75
C ASP A 503 25.26 -6.45 22.33
N SER A 504 25.42 -6.19 23.64
CA SER A 504 26.72 -6.22 24.30
C SER A 504 27.29 -7.62 24.47
N SER A 505 26.46 -8.63 24.77
CA SER A 505 26.92 -10.02 24.94
C SER A 505 27.40 -10.70 23.66
N ASN A 506 26.94 -10.26 22.48
CA ASN A 506 27.49 -10.68 21.19
C ASN A 506 28.83 -10.01 20.85
N SER A 507 29.27 -9.01 21.63
CA SER A 507 30.51 -8.27 21.42
C SER A 507 31.70 -8.87 22.18
N GLU A 508 31.46 -9.58 23.28
CA GLU A 508 32.52 -10.13 24.15
C GLU A 508 33.07 -11.49 23.69
N THR A 509 32.44 -12.15 22.70
CA THR A 509 32.89 -13.46 22.19
C THR A 509 33.91 -13.39 21.04
N LYS A 510 34.46 -12.20 20.74
CA LYS A 510 35.50 -12.01 19.70
C LYS A 510 36.88 -11.55 20.21
N SER A 511 37.12 -11.52 21.52
CA SER A 511 38.38 -11.02 22.10
C SER A 511 39.10 -11.99 23.04
N LEU A 512 38.88 -13.30 22.90
CA LEU A 512 39.61 -14.33 23.65
C LEU A 512 40.12 -15.45 22.73
N GLU A 513 40.87 -15.09 21.69
CA GLU A 513 41.86 -15.97 21.06
C GLU A 513 43.10 -15.14 20.74
N GLY A 514 44.15 -15.32 21.52
CA GLY A 514 45.40 -14.57 21.43
C GLY A 514 46.26 -14.80 22.65
N GLY A 515 46.60 -16.07 22.90
CA GLY A 515 47.63 -16.42 23.87
C GLY A 515 49.00 -16.16 23.26
N ASP A 516 49.80 -15.32 23.91
CA ASP A 516 51.24 -15.33 23.76
C ASP A 516 51.88 -15.59 25.12
N THR A 517 52.54 -16.74 25.19
CA THR A 517 53.53 -17.13 26.18
C THR A 517 54.77 -16.25 26.04
N ASN A 518 55.29 -15.71 27.15
CA ASN A 518 56.71 -15.84 27.47
C ASN A 518 57.00 -15.52 28.94
N ASN A 519 57.74 -16.45 29.53
CA ASN A 519 58.44 -16.34 30.80
C ASN A 519 59.73 -15.52 30.64
N GLU A 520 60.17 -14.96 31.76
CA GLU A 520 61.41 -14.22 32.07
C GLU A 520 61.49 -12.74 31.67
#